data_AF-A0A821SR94-F1
#
_entry.id   AF-A0A821SR94-F1
#
_cell.length_a   1.000
_cell.length_b   1.000
_cell.length_c   1.000
_cell.angle_alpha   90.00
_cell.angle_beta   90.00
_cell.angle_gamma   90.00
#
_symmetry.space_group_name_H-M   'P 1'
#
loop_
_entity.id
_entity.type
_entity.pdbx_description
1 polymer ?
#
loop_
_entity_poly.entity_id
_entity_poly.type
_entity_poly.pdbx_seq_one_letter_code
_entity_poly.pdbx_strand_id
1 'polypeptide(L)'
;MIQLFSLAYEQFQYLPDLLDQCTLDFHQTNVQLTKIQTLKYFLKLIPTRNEIDPYFNTFVDKSIQGLMGIIRLPVFCHDDEQIIDWVLPSQCVIVRDTFIRKIFSQDLLLLHFNSYYLHDEFIKECDEQILIKLGSRRLDFADILKLIRTLYKQNDQIHSTKTTSIEQIAQWLLCIDYSLQQERERPGFNNEHDSGDETEMTTINELKQLKIIPLRQQSQLVSFDEFDKRTILFPPNKSIKFDKHLKIVLDDLPTIDDRLLDYIEDKYPRRIDSIKTLLTNLG
;
A
#
# COMPACT_ATOMS: atom_id res chain seq x y z
N MET A 1 -18.48 8.79 35.04
CA MET A 1 -18.19 8.36 33.66
C MET A 1 -19.33 8.67 32.66
N ILE A 2 -20.58 8.83 33.10
CA ILE A 2 -21.75 9.13 32.22
C ILE A 2 -21.80 10.61 31.78
N GLN A 3 -21.13 11.53 32.49
CA GLN A 3 -21.15 12.97 32.18
C GLN A 3 -20.20 13.41 31.05
N LEU A 4 -19.17 12.61 30.72
CA LEU A 4 -18.22 12.96 29.65
C LEU A 4 -18.82 12.67 28.27
N PHE A 5 -19.57 11.58 28.13
CA PHE A 5 -20.26 11.24 26.88
C PHE A 5 -21.42 12.20 26.58
N SER A 6 -22.17 12.66 27.58
CA SER A 6 -23.23 13.66 27.37
C SER A 6 -22.68 15.03 26.99
N LEU A 7 -21.53 15.42 27.56
CA LEU A 7 -20.85 16.66 27.20
C LEU A 7 -20.28 16.60 25.77
N ALA A 8 -19.72 15.45 25.38
CA ALA A 8 -19.28 15.20 24.02
C ALA A 8 -20.47 15.24 23.05
N TYR A 9 -21.59 14.61 23.41
CA TYR A 9 -22.82 14.54 22.62
C TYR A 9 -23.51 15.91 22.40
N GLU A 10 -23.52 16.80 23.40
CA GLU A 10 -24.02 18.18 23.22
C GLU A 10 -23.10 19.04 22.35
N GLN A 11 -21.78 18.85 22.42
CA GLN A 11 -20.83 19.50 21.51
C GLN A 11 -20.91 18.92 20.07
N PHE A 12 -21.37 17.68 19.91
CA PHE A 12 -21.52 16.99 18.62
C PHE A 12 -22.75 17.43 17.80
N GLN A 13 -23.72 18.12 18.40
CA GLN A 13 -24.91 18.59 17.66
C GLN A 13 -24.62 19.75 16.69
N TYR A 14 -23.43 20.35 16.76
CA TYR A 14 -22.99 21.50 15.95
C TYR A 14 -21.85 21.16 14.97
N LEU A 15 -21.59 19.86 14.73
CA LEU A 15 -20.52 19.34 13.87
C LEU A 15 -20.45 19.92 12.43
N PRO A 16 -21.54 20.35 11.76
CA PRO A 16 -21.44 20.99 10.45
C PRO A 16 -20.77 22.37 10.48
N ASP A 17 -20.95 23.16 11.54
CA ASP A 17 -20.45 24.54 11.63
C ASP A 17 -18.97 24.62 12.06
N LEU A 18 -18.44 23.54 12.63
CA LEU A 18 -17.14 23.52 13.32
C LEU A 18 -15.95 23.27 12.37
N LEU A 19 -16.18 22.64 11.22
CA LEU A 19 -15.15 22.45 10.18
C LEU A 19 -14.86 23.75 9.39
N ASP A 20 -15.88 24.60 9.22
CA ASP A 20 -15.74 25.94 8.62
C ASP A 20 -15.24 26.98 9.64
N GLN A 21 -15.44 26.77 10.94
CA GLN A 21 -15.05 27.68 12.03
C GLN A 21 -13.89 27.19 12.91
N CYS A 22 -12.91 26.46 12.35
CA CYS A 22 -11.71 26.01 13.08
C CYS A 22 -10.75 27.16 13.51
N THR A 23 -11.26 28.12 14.28
CA THR A 23 -10.57 28.94 15.26
C THR A 23 -11.35 28.78 16.57
N LEU A 24 -11.22 27.63 17.22
CA LEU A 24 -11.74 27.46 18.57
C LEU A 24 -10.65 27.83 19.57
N ASP A 25 -10.85 28.96 20.25
CA ASP A 25 -10.09 29.38 21.42
C ASP A 25 -10.31 28.35 22.55
N PHE A 26 -9.33 27.45 22.70
CA PHE A 26 -9.20 26.56 23.84
C PHE A 26 -8.84 27.37 25.09
N HIS A 27 -9.83 28.00 25.72
CA HIS A 27 -9.66 28.53 27.07
C HIS A 27 -9.57 27.38 28.07
N GLN A 28 -8.35 26.90 28.31
CA GLN A 28 -7.76 26.51 29.61
C GLN A 28 -6.53 25.59 29.50
N THR A 29 -5.92 25.45 28.32
CA THR A 29 -4.54 24.96 28.20
C THR A 29 -3.92 25.58 26.96
N ASN A 30 -2.78 26.26 27.12
CA ASN A 30 -2.06 27.04 26.09
C ASN A 30 -1.48 26.15 24.96
N VAL A 31 -2.32 25.43 24.22
CA VAL A 31 -1.91 24.73 23.00
C VAL A 31 -3.00 24.98 21.95
N GLN A 32 -2.72 25.91 21.03
CA GLN A 32 -3.53 26.04 19.82
C GLN A 32 -3.32 24.78 18.98
N LEU A 33 -4.30 23.88 19.00
CA LEU A 33 -4.28 22.65 18.19
C LEU A 33 -4.57 23.00 16.73
N THR A 34 -3.79 22.44 15.81
CA THR A 34 -4.06 22.60 14.37
C THR A 34 -5.33 21.82 13.96
N LYS A 35 -5.95 22.16 12.81
CA LYS A 35 -7.13 21.43 12.30
C LYS A 35 -6.90 19.91 12.23
N ILE A 36 -5.69 19.52 11.82
CA ILE A 36 -5.26 18.12 11.73
C ILE A 36 -5.20 17.48 13.12
N GLN A 37 -4.60 18.16 14.10
CA GLN A 37 -4.50 17.65 15.47
C GLN A 37 -5.88 17.50 16.11
N THR A 38 -6.76 18.49 15.96
CA THR A 38 -8.13 18.43 16.49
C THR A 38 -8.91 17.25 15.91
N LEU A 39 -8.87 17.06 14.59
CA LEU A 39 -9.55 15.94 13.95
C LEU A 39 -8.96 14.58 14.36
N LYS A 40 -7.64 14.51 14.47
CA LYS A 40 -6.92 13.31 14.93
C LYS A 40 -7.33 12.93 16.36
N TYR A 41 -7.37 13.90 17.27
CA TYR A 41 -7.86 13.67 18.64
C TYR A 41 -9.32 13.22 18.65
N PHE A 42 -10.17 13.84 17.83
CA PHE A 42 -11.56 13.42 17.70
C PHE A 42 -11.69 11.96 17.27
N LEU A 43 -10.95 11.54 16.24
CA LEU A 43 -10.99 10.14 15.77
C LEU A 43 -10.46 9.15 16.80
N LYS A 44 -9.47 9.55 17.61
CA LYS A 44 -8.96 8.73 18.72
C LYS A 44 -9.93 8.57 19.89
N LEU A 45 -10.91 9.46 20.02
CA LEU A 45 -11.96 9.36 21.06
C LEU A 45 -13.07 8.39 20.66
N ILE A 46 -13.16 7.99 19.40
CA ILE A 46 -14.09 6.97 18.95
C ILE A 46 -13.59 5.63 19.50
N PRO A 47 -14.34 4.96 20.39
CA PRO A 47 -13.87 3.74 21.01
C PRO A 47 -13.75 2.61 19.99
N THR A 48 -12.69 1.82 20.09
CA THR A 48 -12.53 0.63 19.25
C THR A 48 -13.44 -0.50 19.75
N ARG A 49 -13.83 -1.44 18.86
CA ARG A 49 -14.76 -2.54 19.24
C ARG A 49 -14.27 -3.40 20.40
N ASN A 50 -12.97 -3.40 20.67
CA ASN A 50 -12.35 -4.18 21.74
C ASN A 50 -12.38 -3.46 23.09
N GLU A 51 -12.69 -2.16 23.11
CA GLU A 51 -12.68 -1.30 24.30
C GLU A 51 -14.07 -1.12 24.91
N ILE A 52 -15.12 -1.45 24.16
CA ILE A 52 -16.51 -1.25 24.58
C ILE A 52 -17.28 -2.56 24.65
N ASP A 53 -18.25 -2.59 25.56
CA ASP A 53 -19.21 -3.67 25.65
C ASP A 53 -19.95 -3.80 24.29
N PRO A 54 -20.08 -5.01 23.73
CA PRO A 54 -20.71 -5.25 22.43
C PRO A 54 -22.10 -4.62 22.25
N TYR A 55 -22.84 -4.35 23.32
CA TYR A 55 -24.10 -3.60 23.25
C TYR A 55 -23.94 -2.19 22.64
N PHE A 56 -22.80 -1.53 22.85
CA PHE A 56 -22.53 -0.18 22.35
C PHE A 56 -21.98 -0.14 20.92
N ASN A 57 -21.63 -1.30 20.33
CA ASN A 57 -21.12 -1.35 18.95
C ASN A 57 -22.09 -0.72 17.95
N THR A 58 -23.40 -0.95 18.15
CA THR A 58 -24.43 -0.37 17.28
C THR A 58 -24.52 1.15 17.37
N PHE A 59 -24.25 1.72 18.55
CA PHE A 59 -24.19 3.17 18.75
C PHE A 59 -22.95 3.77 18.07
N VAL A 60 -21.80 3.12 18.21
CA VAL A 60 -20.56 3.53 17.54
C VAL A 60 -20.70 3.47 16.03
N ASP A 61 -21.24 2.38 15.49
CA ASP A 61 -21.43 2.23 14.05
C ASP A 61 -22.39 3.29 13.48
N LYS A 62 -23.48 3.63 14.19
CA LYS A 62 -24.37 4.74 13.82
C LYS A 62 -23.68 6.10 13.88
N SER A 63 -22.85 6.32 14.90
CA SER A 63 -22.09 7.56 15.05
C SER A 63 -21.10 7.73 13.89
N ILE A 64 -20.39 6.66 13.52
CA ILE A 64 -19.48 6.66 12.37
C ILE A 64 -20.24 6.91 11.06
N GLN A 65 -21.39 6.28 10.86
CA GLN A 65 -22.24 6.52 9.67
C GLN A 65 -22.66 8.00 9.54
N GLY A 66 -23.01 8.65 10.66
CA GLY A 66 -23.31 10.08 10.67
C GLY A 66 -22.13 10.95 10.25
N LEU A 67 -20.89 10.52 10.52
CA LEU A 67 -19.67 11.25 10.18
C LEU A 67 -19.27 11.09 8.71
N MET A 68 -19.59 9.98 8.05
CA MET A 68 -19.12 9.66 6.68
C MET A 68 -19.43 10.76 5.65
N GLY A 69 -20.56 11.46 5.79
CA GLY A 69 -21.00 12.51 4.87
C GLY A 69 -20.57 13.93 5.25
N ILE A 70 -19.99 14.12 6.43
CA ILE A 70 -19.69 15.43 7.01
C ILE A 70 -18.18 15.62 7.15
N ILE A 71 -17.49 14.58 7.62
CA ILE A 71 -16.07 14.64 7.88
C ILE A 71 -15.31 14.74 6.57
N ARG A 72 -14.25 15.55 6.56
CA ARG A 72 -13.26 15.57 5.50
C ARG A 72 -11.91 15.23 6.09
N LEU A 73 -11.14 14.40 5.40
CA LEU A 73 -9.81 13.99 5.81
C LEU A 73 -8.76 14.77 5.01
N PRO A 74 -7.65 15.13 5.66
CA PRO A 74 -6.55 15.78 4.98
C PRO A 74 -5.82 14.76 4.11
N VAL A 75 -5.57 15.15 2.86
CA VAL A 75 -4.88 14.34 1.86
C VAL A 75 -3.77 15.13 1.21
N PHE A 76 -2.79 14.42 0.67
CA PHE A 76 -1.73 15.02 -0.10
C PHE A 76 -2.21 15.30 -1.52
N CYS A 77 -2.12 16.56 -1.96
CA CYS A 77 -2.53 16.95 -3.31
C CYS A 77 -1.39 16.73 -4.33
N HIS A 78 -0.13 16.83 -3.88
CA HIS A 78 1.07 16.60 -4.70
C HIS A 78 2.13 15.82 -3.92
N ASP A 79 3.13 15.29 -4.64
CA ASP A 79 4.27 14.58 -4.04
C ASP A 79 5.08 15.45 -3.06
N ASP A 80 4.95 16.78 -3.16
CA ASP A 80 5.35 17.70 -2.09
C ASP A 80 4.34 17.64 -0.95
N GLU A 81 4.75 17.01 0.16
CA GLU A 81 4.00 16.73 1.40
C GLU A 81 3.37 17.97 2.08
N GLN A 82 3.49 19.16 1.50
CA GLN A 82 3.07 20.44 2.08
C GLN A 82 1.68 20.89 1.64
N ILE A 83 1.17 20.43 0.48
CA ILE A 83 -0.15 20.87 -0.01
C ILE A 83 -1.22 19.88 0.45
N ILE A 84 -2.05 20.34 1.40
CA ILE A 84 -3.08 19.54 2.06
C ILE A 84 -4.45 19.98 1.57
N ASP A 85 -5.14 19.07 0.88
CA ASP A 85 -6.56 19.21 0.54
C ASP A 85 -7.45 18.42 1.50
N TRP A 86 -8.72 18.80 1.61
CA TRP A 86 -9.69 18.16 2.49
C TRP A 86 -10.78 17.49 1.66
N VAL A 87 -10.75 16.17 1.60
CA VAL A 87 -11.66 15.36 0.76
C VAL A 87 -12.47 14.39 1.61
N LEU A 88 -13.51 13.80 1.03
CA LEU A 88 -14.33 12.81 1.73
C LEU A 88 -13.51 11.54 2.01
N PRO A 89 -13.76 10.83 3.14
CA PRO A 89 -13.10 9.55 3.41
C PRO A 89 -13.23 8.54 2.27
N SER A 90 -14.36 8.52 1.55
CA SER A 90 -14.59 7.66 0.39
C SER A 90 -13.61 7.88 -0.77
N GLN A 91 -12.94 9.03 -0.79
CA GLN A 91 -11.89 9.37 -1.76
C GLN A 91 -10.49 9.18 -1.19
N CYS A 92 -10.36 8.70 0.05
CA CYS A 92 -9.08 8.52 0.73
C CYS A 92 -8.60 7.08 0.61
N VAL A 93 -7.30 6.94 0.39
CA VAL A 93 -6.60 5.66 0.33
C VAL A 93 -5.57 5.59 1.45
N ILE A 94 -5.61 4.47 2.18
CA ILE A 94 -4.67 4.14 3.25
C ILE A 94 -3.57 3.26 2.68
N VAL A 95 -2.33 3.76 2.75
CA VAL A 95 -1.12 2.99 2.44
C VAL A 95 -0.15 3.13 3.61
N ARG A 96 0.11 2.03 4.31
CA ARG A 96 1.04 2.04 5.46
C ARG A 96 2.50 2.19 5.04
N ASP A 97 2.86 1.69 3.86
CA ASP A 97 4.25 1.74 3.41
C ASP A 97 4.54 2.96 2.55
N THR A 98 5.42 3.80 3.07
CA THR A 98 5.98 4.95 2.34
C THR A 98 6.65 4.53 1.02
N PHE A 99 7.14 3.31 0.89
CA PHE A 99 7.73 2.77 -0.33
C PHE A 99 6.70 2.62 -1.45
N ILE A 100 5.53 2.04 -1.16
CA ILE A 100 4.43 1.92 -2.13
C ILE A 100 3.99 3.31 -2.58
N ARG A 101 3.87 4.25 -1.65
CA ARG A 101 3.49 5.64 -1.95
C ARG A 101 4.54 6.39 -2.79
N LYS A 102 5.82 6.04 -2.66
CA LYS A 102 6.89 6.61 -3.52
C LYS A 102 6.89 6.06 -4.94
N ILE A 103 6.39 4.83 -5.13
CA ILE A 103 6.37 4.17 -6.45
C ILE A 103 5.12 4.55 -7.24
N PHE A 104 3.98 4.63 -6.56
CA PHE A 104 2.73 5.03 -7.18
C PHE A 104 2.46 6.49 -6.86
N SER A 105 2.59 7.36 -7.87
CA SER A 105 2.34 8.79 -7.70
C SER A 105 0.86 9.07 -7.40
N GLN A 106 0.62 10.22 -6.76
CA GLN A 106 -0.74 10.71 -6.49
C GLN A 106 -1.57 10.84 -7.79
N ASP A 107 -0.97 11.27 -8.90
CA ASP A 107 -1.64 11.37 -10.21
C ASP A 107 -2.12 10.02 -10.74
N LEU A 108 -1.31 8.98 -10.56
CA LEU A 108 -1.63 7.63 -11.01
C LEU A 108 -2.78 7.03 -10.18
N LEU A 109 -2.81 7.33 -8.88
CA LEU A 109 -3.90 6.95 -7.99
C LEU A 109 -5.21 7.66 -8.38
N LEU A 110 -5.15 8.95 -8.71
CA LEU A 110 -6.30 9.73 -9.18
C LEU A 110 -6.84 9.21 -10.51
N LEU A 111 -5.95 8.92 -11.47
CA LEU A 111 -6.34 8.42 -12.78
C LEU A 111 -7.10 7.09 -12.71
N HIS A 112 -6.64 6.17 -11.85
CA HIS A 112 -7.18 4.81 -11.80
C HIS A 112 -8.32 4.60 -10.82
N PHE A 113 -8.36 5.39 -9.75
CA PHE A 113 -9.28 5.17 -8.65
C PHE A 113 -9.95 6.44 -8.13
N ASN A 114 -9.65 7.61 -8.72
CA ASN A 114 -10.16 8.90 -8.27
C ASN A 114 -10.00 9.11 -6.75
N SER A 115 -8.84 8.69 -6.23
CA SER A 115 -8.55 8.65 -4.80
C SER A 115 -7.24 9.38 -4.46
N TYR A 116 -7.11 9.80 -3.20
CA TYR A 116 -5.95 10.51 -2.67
C TYR A 116 -5.29 9.76 -1.52
N TYR A 117 -3.97 9.90 -1.39
CA TYR A 117 -3.25 9.39 -0.23
C TYR A 117 -3.64 10.17 1.02
N LEU A 118 -4.10 9.43 2.04
CA LEU A 118 -4.40 9.97 3.35
C LEU A 118 -3.14 10.55 4.01
N HIS A 119 -3.29 11.64 4.77
CA HIS A 119 -2.19 12.24 5.50
C HIS A 119 -1.53 11.27 6.50
N ASP A 120 -0.20 11.22 6.50
CA ASP A 120 0.65 10.27 7.24
C ASP A 120 0.35 10.24 8.75
N GLU A 121 0.04 11.39 9.35
CA GLU A 121 -0.30 11.45 10.78
C GLU A 121 -1.54 10.61 11.12
N PHE A 122 -2.54 10.55 10.23
CA PHE A 122 -3.74 9.75 10.47
C PHE A 122 -3.44 8.27 10.33
N ILE A 123 -2.60 7.89 9.37
CA ILE A 123 -2.18 6.50 9.16
C ILE A 123 -1.39 5.98 10.38
N LYS A 124 -0.54 6.82 10.98
CA LYS A 124 0.32 6.44 12.10
C LYS A 124 -0.39 6.43 13.45
N GLU A 125 -1.35 7.32 13.65
CA GLU A 125 -1.92 7.59 14.97
C GLU A 125 -3.38 7.18 15.15
N CYS A 126 -4.17 7.06 14.09
CA CYS A 126 -5.58 6.64 14.18
C CYS A 126 -5.73 5.14 13.92
N ASP A 127 -6.76 4.52 14.49
CA ASP A 127 -7.10 3.14 14.18
C ASP A 127 -7.59 3.03 12.72
N GLU A 128 -6.93 2.19 11.93
CA GLU A 128 -7.28 1.91 10.54
C GLU A 128 -8.72 1.41 10.41
N GLN A 129 -9.25 0.64 11.36
CA GLN A 129 -10.62 0.15 11.33
C GLN A 129 -11.64 1.29 11.37
N ILE A 130 -11.33 2.35 12.12
CA ILE A 130 -12.17 3.55 12.19
C ILE A 130 -12.10 4.29 10.85
N LEU A 131 -10.90 4.47 10.29
CA LEU A 131 -10.71 5.13 8.99
C LEU A 131 -11.42 4.38 7.85
N ILE A 132 -11.39 3.04 7.86
CA ILE A 132 -12.10 2.21 6.91
C ILE A 132 -13.61 2.35 7.07
N LYS A 133 -14.13 2.31 8.30
CA LYS A 133 -15.57 2.52 8.55
C LYS A 133 -16.06 3.91 8.18
N LEU A 134 -15.21 4.93 8.26
CA LEU A 134 -15.51 6.27 7.77
C LEU A 134 -15.64 6.33 6.24
N GLY A 135 -15.09 5.34 5.53
CA GLY A 135 -15.17 5.20 4.08
C GLY A 135 -13.81 5.16 3.39
N SER A 136 -12.69 5.32 4.12
CA SER A 136 -11.36 5.20 3.52
C SER A 136 -11.13 3.78 3.03
N ARG A 137 -10.46 3.64 1.90
CA ARG A 137 -10.13 2.32 1.35
C ARG A 137 -8.66 2.00 1.55
N ARG A 138 -8.33 0.73 1.74
CA ARG A 138 -6.94 0.26 1.69
C ARG A 138 -6.62 -0.14 0.26
N LEU A 139 -5.37 0.01 -0.17
CA LEU A 139 -4.91 -0.65 -1.41
C LEU A 139 -4.73 -2.14 -1.12
N ASP A 140 -5.59 -2.95 -1.74
CA ASP A 140 -5.46 -4.41 -1.75
C ASP A 140 -4.43 -4.84 -2.83
N PHE A 141 -4.00 -6.10 -2.82
CA PHE A 141 -3.01 -6.61 -3.77
C PHE A 141 -3.49 -6.50 -5.22
N ALA A 142 -4.77 -6.75 -5.48
CA ALA A 142 -5.38 -6.59 -6.80
C ALA A 142 -5.25 -5.15 -7.35
N ASP A 143 -5.43 -4.14 -6.49
CA ASP A 143 -5.25 -2.74 -6.86
C ASP A 143 -3.78 -2.47 -7.23
N ILE A 144 -2.83 -2.98 -6.45
CA ILE A 144 -1.40 -2.81 -6.69
C ILE A 144 -0.97 -3.51 -7.98
N LEU A 145 -1.44 -4.73 -8.23
CA LEU A 145 -1.18 -5.46 -9.47
C LEU A 145 -1.73 -4.70 -10.69
N LYS A 146 -2.94 -4.14 -10.58
CA LYS A 146 -3.54 -3.31 -11.63
C LYS A 146 -2.69 -2.07 -11.93
N LEU A 147 -2.17 -1.39 -10.91
CA LEU A 147 -1.28 -0.25 -11.11
C LEU A 147 0.04 -0.63 -11.78
N ILE A 148 0.67 -1.73 -11.33
CA ILE A 148 1.90 -2.26 -11.94
C ILE A 148 1.65 -2.60 -13.42
N ARG A 149 0.52 -3.25 -13.75
CA ARG A 149 0.14 -3.56 -15.13
C ARG A 149 -0.05 -2.31 -15.99
N THR A 150 -0.63 -1.25 -15.43
CA THR A 150 -0.74 -0.01 -16.18
C THR A 150 0.63 0.61 -16.45
N LEU A 151 1.50 0.68 -15.44
CA LEU A 151 2.86 1.17 -15.60
C LEU A 151 3.64 0.33 -16.63
N TYR A 152 3.46 -0.99 -16.57
CA TYR A 152 4.03 -1.93 -17.53
C TYR A 152 3.56 -1.63 -18.96
N LYS A 153 2.25 -1.48 -19.19
CA LYS A 153 1.69 -1.16 -20.51
C LYS A 153 2.06 0.23 -21.01
N GLN A 154 2.15 1.22 -20.13
CA GLN A 154 2.60 2.57 -20.49
C GLN A 154 4.06 2.54 -20.96
N ASN A 155 4.92 1.78 -20.29
CA ASN A 155 6.31 1.60 -20.72
C ASN A 155 6.41 0.87 -22.06
N ASP A 156 5.55 -0.13 -22.32
CA ASP A 156 5.48 -0.81 -23.61
C ASP A 156 4.97 0.11 -24.75
N GLN A 157 4.06 1.04 -24.47
CA GLN A 157 3.55 1.95 -25.50
C GLN A 157 4.57 3.05 -25.88
N ILE A 158 5.52 3.39 -24.99
CA ILE A 158 6.52 4.47 -25.19
C ILE A 158 7.81 3.92 -25.83
N HIS A 159 7.74 2.89 -26.67
CA HIS A 159 8.90 2.32 -27.36
C HIS A 159 9.67 3.36 -28.21
N SER A 160 10.69 4.00 -27.62
CA SER A 160 11.88 4.48 -28.33
C SER A 160 13.09 4.83 -27.45
N THR A 161 13.00 5.04 -26.13
CA THR A 161 14.21 5.48 -25.37
C THR A 161 14.42 4.94 -23.95
N LYS A 162 13.45 4.29 -23.31
CA LYS A 162 13.68 3.66 -21.98
C LYS A 162 13.03 2.29 -21.93
N THR A 163 13.84 1.25 -22.13
CA THR A 163 13.55 -0.09 -21.60
C THR A 163 13.17 0.06 -20.12
N THR A 164 12.11 -0.62 -19.66
CA THR A 164 11.77 -0.67 -18.23
C THR A 164 13.05 -0.92 -17.43
N SER A 165 13.44 0.06 -16.62
CA SER A 165 14.73 -0.03 -15.93
C SER A 165 14.68 -1.18 -14.93
N ILE A 166 15.82 -1.84 -14.71
CA ILE A 166 15.94 -2.90 -13.72
C ILE A 166 15.52 -2.39 -12.33
N GLU A 167 15.74 -1.10 -12.06
CA GLU A 167 15.29 -0.43 -10.83
C GLU A 167 13.76 -0.40 -10.70
N GLN A 168 13.03 -0.09 -11.78
CA GLN A 168 11.56 -0.11 -11.78
C GLN A 168 11.02 -1.53 -11.58
N ILE A 169 11.65 -2.52 -12.22
CA ILE A 169 11.28 -3.93 -12.03
C ILE A 169 11.50 -4.36 -10.57
N ALA A 170 12.65 -4.01 -10.00
CA ALA A 170 12.93 -4.28 -8.59
C ALA A 170 11.89 -3.62 -7.68
N GLN A 171 11.52 -2.37 -7.96
CA GLN A 171 10.48 -1.65 -7.24
C GLN A 171 9.12 -2.35 -7.32
N TRP A 172 8.71 -2.83 -8.49
CA TRP A 172 7.47 -3.59 -8.66
C TRP A 172 7.49 -4.91 -7.88
N LEU A 173 8.58 -5.67 -7.94
CA LEU A 173 8.73 -6.92 -7.20
C LEU A 173 8.67 -6.68 -5.68
N LEU A 174 9.30 -5.62 -5.19
CA LEU A 174 9.21 -5.21 -3.78
C LEU A 174 7.79 -4.80 -3.38
N CYS A 175 7.07 -4.06 -4.24
CA CYS A 175 5.65 -3.75 -4.01
C CYS A 175 4.81 -5.04 -3.94
N ILE A 176 5.02 -5.99 -4.85
CA ILE A 176 4.30 -7.28 -4.86
C ILE A 176 4.58 -8.07 -3.57
N ASP A 177 5.85 -8.25 -3.20
CA ASP A 177 6.25 -8.93 -1.96
C ASP A 177 5.58 -8.30 -0.73
N TYR A 178 5.65 -6.98 -0.65
CA TYR A 178 5.09 -6.26 0.47
C TYR A 178 3.55 -6.37 0.54
N SER A 179 2.88 -6.26 -0.60
CA SER A 179 1.41 -6.36 -0.69
C SER A 179 0.92 -7.74 -0.28
N LEU A 180 1.60 -8.80 -0.74
CA LEU A 180 1.26 -10.17 -0.39
C LEU A 180 1.46 -10.46 1.10
N GLN A 181 2.50 -9.91 1.72
CA GLN A 181 2.68 -10.03 3.18
C GLN A 181 1.58 -9.29 3.93
N GLN A 182 1.23 -8.09 3.48
CA GLN A 182 0.18 -7.28 4.05
C GLN A 182 -1.21 -7.94 4.00
N GLU A 183 -1.49 -8.73 2.97
CA GLU A 183 -2.72 -9.51 2.88
C GLU A 183 -2.71 -10.71 3.84
N ARG A 184 -1.59 -11.43 3.94
CA ARG A 184 -1.44 -12.56 4.88
C ARG A 184 -1.59 -12.14 6.35
N GLU A 185 -1.19 -10.92 6.67
CA GLU A 185 -1.32 -10.35 8.02
C GLU A 185 -2.72 -9.79 8.31
N ARG A 186 -3.65 -9.81 7.35
CA ARG A 186 -4.99 -9.25 7.50
C ARG A 186 -5.80 -10.08 8.52
N PRO A 187 -6.37 -9.46 9.58
CA PRO A 187 -7.23 -10.18 10.52
C PRO A 187 -8.48 -10.68 9.79
N GLY A 188 -8.72 -12.00 9.83
CA GLY A 188 -9.80 -12.67 9.09
C GLY A 188 -9.35 -13.44 7.83
N PHE A 189 -8.08 -13.35 7.43
CA PHE A 189 -7.53 -14.06 6.27
C PHE A 189 -7.62 -15.61 6.37
N ASN A 190 -7.71 -16.15 7.59
CA ASN A 190 -7.83 -17.59 7.85
C ASN A 190 -9.27 -18.07 8.11
N ASN A 191 -10.29 -17.22 7.96
CA ASN A 191 -11.67 -17.64 8.15
C ASN A 191 -12.17 -18.25 6.83
N GLU A 192 -12.18 -19.57 6.75
CA GLU A 192 -12.51 -20.45 5.60
C GLU A 192 -13.92 -20.27 4.98
N HIS A 193 -14.61 -19.16 5.20
CA HIS A 193 -15.95 -18.91 4.67
C HIS A 193 -16.07 -17.47 4.18
N ASP A 194 -15.44 -17.14 3.06
CA ASP A 194 -16.04 -16.18 2.14
C ASP A 194 -15.43 -16.29 0.75
N SER A 195 -16.21 -15.91 -0.25
CA SER A 195 -15.96 -15.78 -1.70
C SER A 195 -14.62 -15.17 -2.20
N GLY A 196 -13.61 -14.99 -1.34
CA GLY A 196 -12.29 -14.44 -1.65
C GLY A 196 -11.35 -15.37 -2.43
N ASP A 197 -11.49 -16.70 -2.27
CA ASP A 197 -10.55 -17.67 -2.88
C ASP A 197 -10.49 -17.58 -4.41
N GLU A 198 -11.62 -17.37 -5.10
CA GLU A 198 -11.63 -17.24 -6.57
C GLU A 198 -11.00 -15.92 -7.03
N THR A 199 -11.23 -14.84 -6.30
CA THR A 199 -10.69 -13.52 -6.63
C THR A 199 -9.19 -13.44 -6.34
N GLU A 200 -8.74 -14.08 -5.27
CA GLU A 200 -7.31 -14.23 -4.96
C GLU A 200 -6.62 -15.14 -5.98
N MET A 201 -7.20 -16.31 -6.29
CA MET A 201 -6.64 -17.25 -7.27
C MET A 201 -6.54 -16.62 -8.66
N THR A 202 -7.53 -15.84 -9.09
CA THR A 202 -7.47 -15.08 -10.34
C THR A 202 -6.37 -14.02 -10.30
N THR A 203 -6.24 -13.25 -9.21
CA THR A 203 -5.19 -12.23 -9.05
C THR A 203 -3.78 -12.84 -9.02
N ILE A 204 -3.60 -13.99 -8.38
CA ILE A 204 -2.33 -14.74 -8.36
C ILE A 204 -2.00 -15.27 -9.76
N ASN A 205 -2.95 -15.90 -10.46
CA ASN A 205 -2.75 -16.36 -11.84
C ASN A 205 -2.39 -15.19 -12.77
N GLU A 206 -3.03 -14.06 -12.56
CA GLU A 206 -2.74 -12.81 -13.25
C GLU A 206 -1.33 -12.27 -13.01
N LEU A 207 -0.81 -12.40 -11.78
CA LEU A 207 0.58 -12.09 -11.46
C LEU A 207 1.52 -13.09 -12.16
N LYS A 208 1.19 -14.38 -12.17
CA LYS A 208 2.06 -15.41 -12.72
C LYS A 208 2.33 -15.25 -14.21
N GLN A 209 1.35 -14.75 -14.95
CA GLN A 209 1.47 -14.44 -16.38
C GLN A 209 2.24 -13.15 -16.68
N LEU A 210 2.50 -12.32 -15.68
CA LEU A 210 3.15 -11.03 -15.87
C LEU A 210 4.65 -11.20 -16.14
N LYS A 211 5.12 -10.76 -17.31
CA LYS A 211 6.53 -10.84 -17.73
C LYS A 211 7.37 -9.75 -17.06
N ILE A 212 7.86 -10.02 -15.85
CA ILE A 212 8.63 -9.05 -15.05
C ILE A 212 10.00 -9.55 -14.59
N ILE A 213 10.41 -10.76 -14.94
CA ILE A 213 11.70 -11.31 -14.53
C ILE A 213 12.74 -11.02 -15.63
N PRO A 214 13.74 -10.15 -15.39
CA PRO A 214 14.77 -9.82 -16.37
C PRO A 214 15.85 -10.91 -16.38
N LEU A 215 16.21 -11.37 -17.58
CA LEU A 215 17.34 -12.28 -17.78
C LEU A 215 18.58 -11.51 -18.25
N ARG A 216 19.75 -11.97 -17.80
CA ARG A 216 21.06 -11.35 -18.07
C ARG A 216 21.40 -11.23 -19.57
N GLN A 217 20.97 -12.19 -20.37
CA GLN A 217 21.35 -12.32 -21.79
C GLN A 217 20.22 -11.99 -22.76
N GLN A 218 18.98 -11.86 -22.28
CA GLN A 218 17.82 -11.65 -23.13
C GLN A 218 17.25 -10.26 -22.89
N SER A 219 16.93 -9.56 -23.97
CA SER A 219 16.16 -8.31 -23.88
C SER A 219 14.69 -8.55 -23.51
N GLN A 220 14.28 -9.81 -23.38
CA GLN A 220 12.93 -10.22 -23.07
C GLN A 220 12.80 -10.52 -21.58
N LEU A 221 11.66 -10.12 -21.02
CA LEU A 221 11.27 -10.44 -19.67
C LEU A 221 10.51 -11.78 -19.67
N VAL A 222 10.70 -12.53 -18.60
CA VAL A 222 10.08 -13.84 -18.38
C VAL A 222 8.98 -13.70 -17.32
N SER A 223 7.91 -14.47 -17.45
CA SER A 223 6.84 -14.52 -16.45
C SER A 223 7.18 -15.49 -15.31
N PHE A 224 6.41 -15.46 -14.21
CA PHE A 224 6.60 -16.49 -13.17
C PHE A 224 6.18 -17.88 -13.66
N ASP A 225 5.15 -17.99 -14.49
CA ASP A 225 4.76 -19.29 -15.08
C ASP A 225 5.88 -19.90 -15.95
N GLU A 226 6.68 -19.06 -16.60
CA GLU A 226 7.83 -19.47 -17.40
C GLU A 226 9.09 -19.72 -16.53
N PHE A 227 9.07 -19.30 -15.26
CA PHE A 227 10.18 -19.45 -14.33
C PHE A 227 10.18 -20.82 -13.68
N ASP A 228 11.03 -21.73 -14.16
CA ASP A 228 11.37 -22.97 -13.45
C ASP A 228 12.81 -22.86 -12.93
N LYS A 229 13.03 -23.06 -11.63
CA LYS A 229 14.38 -23.04 -11.04
C LYS A 229 15.35 -24.04 -11.67
N ARG A 230 14.84 -25.07 -12.36
CA ARG A 230 15.67 -26.05 -13.08
C ARG A 230 16.18 -25.51 -14.41
N THR A 231 15.48 -24.54 -14.98
CA THR A 231 15.82 -23.94 -16.28
C THR A 231 16.43 -22.56 -16.10
N ILE A 232 15.83 -21.69 -15.27
CA ILE A 232 16.28 -20.32 -15.00
C ILE A 232 16.99 -20.27 -13.65
N LEU A 233 18.24 -19.83 -13.68
CA LEU A 233 19.11 -19.85 -12.50
C LEU A 233 19.23 -18.47 -11.85
N PHE A 234 19.38 -18.48 -10.53
CA PHE A 234 19.87 -17.31 -9.80
C PHE A 234 21.35 -17.07 -10.15
N PRO A 235 21.78 -15.80 -10.22
CA PRO A 235 23.17 -15.49 -10.53
C PRO A 235 24.09 -16.08 -9.46
N PRO A 236 25.26 -16.61 -9.89
CA PRO A 236 26.18 -17.28 -8.98
C PRO A 236 26.76 -16.29 -7.97
N ASN A 237 27.08 -16.80 -6.78
CA ASN A 237 27.64 -15.97 -5.71
C ASN A 237 28.99 -15.38 -6.14
N LYS A 238 29.13 -14.05 -6.10
CA LYS A 238 30.31 -13.30 -6.55
C LYS A 238 31.60 -13.68 -5.81
N SER A 239 31.48 -14.31 -4.65
CA SER A 239 32.60 -14.85 -3.85
C SER A 239 33.23 -16.11 -4.46
N ILE A 240 32.53 -16.80 -5.36
CA ILE A 240 33.00 -18.05 -5.97
C ILE A 240 33.78 -17.73 -7.23
N LYS A 241 35.07 -18.09 -7.25
CA LYS A 241 35.91 -17.98 -8.44
C LYS A 241 35.73 -19.22 -9.32
N PHE A 242 35.12 -19.02 -10.48
CA PHE A 242 34.99 -20.06 -11.49
C PHE A 242 36.18 -20.06 -12.45
N ASP A 243 36.59 -21.26 -12.87
CA ASP A 243 37.54 -21.44 -13.96
C ASP A 243 36.98 -20.86 -15.27
N LYS A 244 37.86 -20.44 -16.18
CA LYS A 244 37.47 -19.77 -17.44
C LYS A 244 36.45 -20.56 -18.26
N HIS A 245 36.55 -21.89 -18.29
CA HIS A 245 35.63 -22.76 -19.02
C HIS A 245 34.24 -22.82 -18.39
N LEU A 246 34.16 -22.80 -17.05
CA LEU A 246 32.89 -22.78 -16.33
C LEU A 246 32.20 -21.42 -16.43
N LYS A 247 32.96 -20.33 -16.52
CA LYS A 247 32.39 -19.00 -16.78
C LYS A 247 31.65 -18.92 -18.11
N ILE A 248 32.22 -19.51 -19.17
CA ILE A 248 31.58 -19.52 -20.50
C ILE A 248 30.25 -20.27 -20.44
N VAL A 249 30.20 -21.44 -19.79
CA VAL A 249 28.96 -22.19 -19.62
C VAL A 249 27.92 -21.43 -18.79
N LEU A 250 28.35 -20.73 -17.73
CA LEU A 250 27.46 -19.90 -16.92
C LEU A 250 26.92 -18.69 -17.70
N ASP A 251 27.75 -18.11 -18.57
CA ASP A 251 27.38 -17.01 -19.47
C ASP A 251 26.48 -17.44 -20.64
N ASP A 252 26.18 -18.75 -20.80
CA ASP A 252 25.22 -19.28 -21.78
C ASP A 252 23.91 -19.76 -21.12
N LEU A 253 23.87 -19.85 -19.79
CA LEU A 253 22.68 -20.30 -19.06
C LEU A 253 21.71 -19.12 -18.81
N PRO A 254 20.39 -19.33 -18.96
CA PRO A 254 19.41 -18.30 -18.67
C PRO A 254 19.44 -18.01 -17.16
N THR A 255 19.99 -16.84 -16.83
CA THR A 255 20.24 -16.38 -15.46
C THR A 255 19.49 -15.08 -15.25
N ILE A 256 18.91 -14.90 -14.06
CA ILE A 256 18.32 -13.61 -13.67
C ILE A 256 19.43 -12.54 -13.71
N ASP A 257 19.12 -11.36 -14.24
CA ASP A 257 20.07 -10.25 -14.30
C ASP A 257 20.60 -9.88 -12.90
N ASP A 258 21.92 -9.99 -12.71
CA ASP A 258 22.62 -9.68 -11.47
C ASP A 258 22.23 -8.30 -10.90
N ARG A 259 22.00 -7.31 -11.79
CA ARG A 259 21.69 -5.93 -11.40
C ARG A 259 20.37 -5.83 -10.63
N LEU A 260 19.42 -6.75 -10.87
CA LEU A 260 18.15 -6.77 -10.16
C LEU A 260 18.37 -7.10 -8.69
N LEU A 261 19.11 -8.18 -8.42
CA LEU A 261 19.38 -8.62 -7.07
C LEU A 261 20.34 -7.67 -6.36
N ASP A 262 21.33 -7.14 -7.08
CA ASP A 262 22.26 -6.13 -6.55
C ASP A 262 21.51 -4.87 -6.09
N TYR A 263 20.55 -4.37 -6.89
CA TYR A 263 19.75 -3.21 -6.51
C TYR A 263 18.92 -3.46 -5.25
N ILE A 264 18.31 -4.65 -5.14
CA ILE A 264 17.52 -5.04 -3.96
C ILE A 264 18.43 -5.25 -2.75
N GLU A 265 19.60 -5.88 -2.91
CA GLU A 265 20.56 -6.11 -1.83
C GLU A 265 21.09 -4.79 -1.28
N ASP A 266 21.43 -3.84 -2.15
CA ASP A 266 21.98 -2.54 -1.76
C ASP A 266 20.95 -1.67 -1.04
N LYS A 267 19.73 -1.54 -1.60
CA LYS A 267 18.70 -0.64 -1.04
C LYS A 267 17.82 -1.31 0.03
N TYR A 268 17.58 -2.61 -0.07
CA TYR A 268 16.63 -3.35 0.77
C TYR A 268 17.17 -4.73 1.17
N PRO A 269 18.34 -4.80 1.86
CA PRO A 269 19.05 -6.05 2.13
C PRO A 269 18.21 -7.09 2.89
N ARG A 270 17.30 -6.66 3.77
CA ARG A 270 16.43 -7.55 4.54
C ARG A 270 15.35 -8.25 3.69
N ARG A 271 15.12 -7.79 2.46
CA ARG A 271 14.04 -8.27 1.58
C ARG A 271 14.53 -9.23 0.50
N ILE A 272 15.84 -9.34 0.29
CA ILE A 272 16.38 -10.16 -0.80
C ILE A 272 15.96 -11.63 -0.71
N ASP A 273 15.95 -12.20 0.50
CA ASP A 273 15.55 -13.60 0.71
C ASP A 273 14.04 -13.78 0.52
N SER A 274 13.24 -12.77 0.87
CA SER A 274 11.80 -12.77 0.60
C SER A 274 11.52 -12.75 -0.91
N ILE A 275 12.23 -11.91 -1.66
CA ILE A 275 12.11 -11.82 -3.12
C ILE A 275 12.57 -13.10 -3.80
N LYS A 276 13.69 -13.69 -3.37
CA LYS A 276 14.11 -15.01 -3.85
C LYS A 276 13.02 -16.04 -3.59
N THR A 277 12.48 -16.07 -2.37
CA THR A 277 11.39 -16.98 -1.99
C THR A 277 10.14 -16.77 -2.86
N LEU A 278 9.78 -15.51 -3.14
CA LEU A 278 8.66 -15.13 -3.99
C LEU A 278 8.83 -15.65 -5.41
N LEU A 279 9.98 -15.36 -6.05
CA LEU A 279 10.30 -15.85 -7.40
C LEU A 279 10.20 -17.37 -7.46
N THR A 280 10.65 -18.03 -6.41
CA THR A 280 10.67 -19.48 -6.34
C THR A 280 9.37 -20.19 -5.99
N ASN A 281 8.40 -19.48 -5.39
CA ASN A 281 7.13 -20.05 -5.00
C ASN A 281 6.06 -19.81 -6.07
N LEU A 282 6.23 -18.74 -6.86
CA LEU A 282 5.29 -18.37 -7.91
C LEU A 282 5.59 -19.01 -9.26
N GLY A 283 6.85 -19.35 -9.52
CA GLY A 283 7.26 -20.23 -10.63
C GLY A 283 7.55 -21.64 -10.13
#